data_AF-A0A4V6I363-F1
#
_entry.id   AF-A0A4V6I363-F1
#
_cell.length_a   1.000
_cell.length_b   1.000
_cell.length_c   1.000
_cell.angle_alpha   90.00
_cell.angle_beta   90.00
_cell.angle_gamma   90.00
#
_symmetry.space_group_name_H-M   'P 1'
#
loop_
_entity.id
_entity.type
_entity.pdbx_description
1 polymer ?
#
loop_
_entity_poly.entity_id
_entity_poly.type
_entity_poly.pdbx_seq_one_letter_code
_entity_poly.pdbx_strand_id
1 'polypeptide(L)'
;MSNEMLINNINLNNFDVFILTQPNRSKCKLLAQTTCKRIITFMTFTNGLNHRFESIFVSKLGHMPQYKRMLKLVRKIDPKHYDDKIDTIDYSPIRFKSNDSNKARIQSFVKANNIQQKIVIVNPFVRSTFCNLTLHGYKILLHKLSEMYPNLHFVIPTYEGNNKGNMELSSPQVLDNVSIFYNNGDIINLVALLEESIALISPSTAISHLANNLNVPLILLCSKRDSHLWSGDNMNPNYFVILHKVMQKMNETDDAVAIKKIVEKLEDIIHLTQYNKIV
;
A
#
# COMPACT_ATOMS: atom_id res chain seq x y z
N MET A 1 27.18 -3.22 3.12
CA MET A 1 28.00 -3.87 2.07
C MET A 1 28.60 -2.78 1.21
N SER A 2 29.91 -2.77 0.98
CA SER A 2 30.55 -1.78 0.10
C SER A 2 30.21 -2.06 -1.37
N ASN A 3 30.38 -1.06 -2.24
CA ASN A 3 30.16 -1.24 -3.68
C ASN A 3 31.08 -2.32 -4.28
N GLU A 4 32.33 -2.40 -3.83
CA GLU A 4 33.29 -3.41 -4.28
C GLU A 4 32.85 -4.83 -3.90
N MET A 5 32.39 -5.02 -2.65
CA MET A 5 31.85 -6.31 -2.21
C MET A 5 30.64 -6.73 -3.05
N LEU A 6 29.77 -5.79 -3.40
CA LEU A 6 28.59 -6.07 -4.22
C LEU A 6 28.97 -6.43 -5.66
N ILE A 7 29.91 -5.71 -6.28
CA ILE A 7 30.40 -6.02 -7.63
C ILE A 7 31.04 -7.40 -7.66
N ASN A 8 31.91 -7.70 -6.69
CA ASN A 8 32.54 -9.01 -6.59
C ASN A 8 31.50 -10.12 -6.42
N ASN A 9 30.49 -9.91 -5.57
CA ASN A 9 29.41 -10.87 -5.40
C ASN A 9 28.62 -11.10 -6.70
N ILE A 10 28.27 -10.05 -7.43
CA ILE A 10 27.57 -10.17 -8.72
C ILE A 10 28.43 -10.94 -9.73
N ASN A 11 29.72 -10.63 -9.81
CA ASN A 11 30.64 -11.28 -10.75
C ASN A 11 30.83 -12.77 -10.42
N LEU A 12 30.93 -13.12 -9.14
CA LEU A 12 31.09 -14.49 -8.67
C LEU A 12 29.87 -15.37 -9.01
N ASN A 13 28.66 -14.81 -8.96
CA ASN A 13 27.43 -15.54 -9.30
C ASN A 13 27.21 -15.71 -10.82
N ASN A 14 27.99 -15.01 -11.66
CA ASN A 14 27.97 -15.12 -13.11
C ASN A 14 26.56 -15.11 -13.75
N PHE A 15 25.73 -14.12 -13.36
CA PHE A 15 24.36 -14.01 -13.89
C PHE A 15 24.33 -13.72 -15.41
N ASP A 16 23.57 -14.52 -16.15
CA ASP A 16 23.30 -14.27 -17.58
C ASP A 16 22.55 -12.97 -17.82
N VAL A 17 21.60 -12.66 -16.92
CA VAL A 17 20.76 -11.48 -16.97
C VAL A 17 20.63 -10.87 -15.57
N PHE A 18 20.81 -9.55 -15.49
CA PHE A 18 20.55 -8.76 -14.28
C PHE A 18 19.39 -7.80 -14.51
N ILE A 19 18.32 -7.91 -13.72
CA ILE A 19 17.20 -6.97 -13.76
C ILE A 19 17.41 -5.85 -12.74
N LEU A 20 17.56 -4.61 -13.22
CA LEU A 20 17.59 -3.42 -12.37
C LEU A 20 16.22 -2.71 -12.38
N THR A 21 15.46 -2.88 -11.31
CA THR A 21 14.08 -2.37 -11.19
C THR A 21 13.96 -0.88 -10.88
N GLN A 22 15.00 -0.29 -10.29
CA GLN A 22 15.03 1.12 -9.89
C GLN A 22 16.33 1.77 -10.35
N PRO A 23 16.45 2.09 -11.65
CA PRO A 23 17.67 2.67 -12.18
C PRO A 23 17.91 4.07 -11.65
N ASN A 24 19.17 4.34 -11.31
CA ASN A 24 19.69 5.67 -11.09
C ASN A 24 21.15 5.71 -11.53
N ARG A 25 21.74 6.90 -11.64
CA ARG A 25 23.12 7.09 -12.12
C ARG A 25 24.13 6.21 -11.37
N SER A 26 24.02 6.12 -10.05
CA SER A 26 24.94 5.36 -9.22
C SER A 26 24.82 3.85 -9.46
N LYS A 27 23.60 3.32 -9.45
CA LYS A 27 23.32 1.89 -9.69
C LYS A 27 23.72 1.47 -11.11
N CYS A 28 23.42 2.29 -12.10
CA CYS A 28 23.84 2.02 -13.49
C CYS A 28 25.37 2.00 -13.62
N LYS A 29 26.09 2.95 -12.99
CA LYS A 29 27.55 2.95 -12.97
C LYS A 29 28.13 1.71 -12.28
N LEU A 30 27.56 1.31 -11.15
CA LEU A 30 27.97 0.12 -10.42
C LEU A 30 27.81 -1.14 -11.27
N LEU A 31 26.63 -1.34 -11.89
CA LEU A 31 26.40 -2.52 -12.73
C LEU A 31 27.26 -2.49 -14.00
N ALA A 32 27.59 -1.32 -14.52
CA ALA A 32 28.54 -1.19 -15.62
C ALA A 32 29.98 -1.62 -15.26
N GLN A 33 30.31 -1.84 -13.98
CA GLN A 33 31.60 -2.40 -13.55
C GLN A 33 31.55 -3.92 -13.36
N THR A 34 30.38 -4.54 -13.49
CA THR A 34 30.21 -5.99 -13.34
C THR A 34 30.51 -6.73 -14.64
N THR A 35 30.71 -8.05 -14.56
CA THR A 35 30.88 -8.97 -15.69
C THR A 35 29.55 -9.38 -16.33
N CYS A 36 28.41 -8.98 -15.75
CA CYS A 36 27.10 -9.31 -16.31
C CYS A 36 26.95 -8.71 -17.72
N LYS A 37 26.56 -9.56 -18.67
CA LYS A 37 26.51 -9.22 -20.10
C LYS A 37 25.21 -8.51 -20.47
N ARG A 38 24.10 -8.87 -19.84
CA ARG A 38 22.77 -8.34 -20.13
C ARG A 38 22.16 -7.71 -18.87
N ILE A 39 21.97 -6.41 -18.89
CA ILE A 39 21.35 -5.65 -17.81
C ILE A 39 20.02 -5.08 -18.31
N ILE A 40 18.91 -5.65 -17.86
CA ILE A 40 17.58 -5.19 -18.26
C ILE A 40 17.08 -4.16 -17.24
N THR A 41 16.64 -2.99 -17.72
CA THR A 41 16.19 -1.92 -16.82
C THR A 41 15.28 -0.91 -17.53
N PHE A 42 14.73 0.05 -16.79
CA PHE A 42 14.04 1.18 -17.42
C PHE A 42 15.02 2.19 -17.99
N MET A 43 14.61 2.80 -19.09
CA MET A 43 15.41 3.81 -19.78
C MET A 43 15.67 5.03 -18.88
N THR A 44 16.93 5.40 -18.79
CA THR A 44 17.42 6.64 -18.18
C THR A 44 18.42 7.27 -19.12
N PHE A 45 18.69 8.57 -19.00
CA PHE A 45 19.74 9.22 -19.79
C PHE A 45 21.11 8.55 -19.64
N THR A 46 21.37 7.91 -18.49
CA THR A 46 22.67 7.31 -18.16
C THR A 46 22.92 5.92 -18.73
N ASN A 47 21.87 5.17 -19.09
CA ASN A 47 22.01 3.80 -19.58
C ASN A 47 21.69 3.64 -21.08
N GLY A 48 21.17 4.68 -21.73
CA GLY A 48 20.76 4.62 -23.14
C GLY A 48 21.91 4.41 -24.14
N LEU A 49 23.17 4.63 -23.75
CA LEU A 49 24.34 4.51 -24.64
C LEU A 49 25.19 3.26 -24.38
N ASN A 50 24.89 2.49 -23.33
CA ASN A 50 25.67 1.30 -23.00
C ASN A 50 24.97 0.06 -23.59
N HIS A 51 25.63 -0.62 -24.53
CA HIS A 51 25.08 -1.77 -25.24
C HIS A 51 24.68 -2.95 -24.34
N ARG A 52 25.25 -3.05 -23.12
CA ARG A 52 24.85 -4.07 -22.14
C ARG A 52 23.51 -3.75 -21.46
N PHE A 53 23.06 -2.50 -21.54
CA PHE A 53 21.81 -2.07 -20.92
C PHE A 53 20.65 -2.18 -21.92
N GLU A 54 19.88 -3.24 -21.77
CA GLU A 54 18.62 -3.43 -22.49
C GLU A 54 17.52 -2.61 -21.82
N SER A 55 17.38 -1.37 -22.28
CA SER A 55 16.48 -0.38 -21.68
C SER A 55 15.05 -0.47 -22.20
N ILE A 56 14.08 -0.36 -21.30
CA ILE A 56 12.65 -0.30 -21.62
C ILE A 56 12.11 1.09 -21.34
N PHE A 57 11.49 1.70 -22.35
CA PHE A 57 10.74 2.93 -22.17
C PHE A 57 9.35 2.63 -21.60
N VAL A 58 9.00 3.34 -20.53
CA VAL A 58 7.64 3.35 -19.97
C VAL A 58 7.15 4.79 -20.02
N SER A 59 6.14 5.03 -20.86
CA SER A 59 5.53 6.36 -20.98
C SER A 59 4.96 6.81 -19.64
N LYS A 60 5.09 8.12 -19.38
CA LYS A 60 4.46 8.79 -18.25
C LYS A 60 3.02 9.25 -18.55
N LEU A 61 2.60 9.18 -19.82
CA LEU A 61 1.30 9.68 -20.30
C LEU A 61 0.15 8.66 -20.12
N GLY A 62 0.45 7.45 -19.64
CA GLY A 62 -0.55 6.41 -19.38
C GLY A 62 -0.57 5.97 -17.92
N HIS A 63 -1.68 5.35 -17.52
CA HIS A 63 -1.80 4.68 -16.23
C HIS A 63 -1.22 3.27 -16.33
N MET A 64 -0.01 3.09 -15.80
CA MET A 64 0.62 1.77 -15.70
C MET A 64 1.15 1.58 -14.29
N PRO A 65 0.51 0.71 -13.49
CA PRO A 65 0.97 0.34 -12.16
C PRO A 65 2.40 -0.17 -12.14
N GLN A 66 3.09 0.04 -11.02
CA GLN A 66 4.49 -0.36 -10.86
C GLN A 66 4.70 -1.86 -11.15
N TYR A 67 3.80 -2.73 -10.69
CA TYR A 67 3.95 -4.17 -10.89
C TYR A 67 3.91 -4.55 -12.39
N LYS A 68 3.01 -3.95 -13.20
CA LYS A 68 2.99 -4.13 -14.66
C LYS A 68 4.27 -3.61 -15.32
N ARG A 69 4.86 -2.53 -14.78
CA ARG A 69 6.17 -2.05 -15.25
C ARG A 69 7.27 -3.06 -14.98
N MET A 70 7.28 -3.68 -13.81
CA MET A 70 8.25 -4.74 -13.47
C MET A 70 8.14 -5.91 -14.44
N LEU A 71 6.91 -6.34 -14.76
CA LEU A 71 6.68 -7.41 -15.71
C LEU A 71 7.22 -7.12 -17.11
N LYS A 72 7.24 -5.84 -17.55
CA LYS A 72 7.92 -5.47 -18.81
C LYS A 72 9.43 -5.75 -18.79
N LEU A 73 10.09 -5.60 -17.63
CA LEU A 73 11.50 -5.97 -17.49
C LEU A 73 11.67 -7.49 -17.60
N VAL A 74 10.79 -8.26 -16.95
CA VAL A 74 10.81 -9.73 -17.02
C VAL A 74 10.58 -10.23 -18.45
N ARG A 75 9.58 -9.70 -19.15
CA ARG A 75 9.29 -10.02 -20.56
C ARG A 75 10.50 -9.84 -21.49
N LYS A 76 11.43 -8.95 -21.16
CA LYS A 76 12.61 -8.68 -21.98
C LYS A 76 13.69 -9.77 -21.86
N ILE A 77 13.62 -10.65 -20.86
CA ILE A 77 14.52 -11.82 -20.76
C ILE A 77 14.33 -12.73 -21.98
N ASP A 78 13.09 -13.18 -22.19
CA ASP A 78 12.63 -14.00 -23.32
C ASP A 78 11.16 -13.61 -23.63
N PRO A 79 10.92 -12.74 -24.62
CA PRO A 79 9.58 -12.28 -24.95
C PRO A 79 8.65 -13.40 -25.41
N LYS A 80 9.18 -14.38 -26.15
CA LYS A 80 8.37 -15.48 -26.69
C LYS A 80 7.90 -16.37 -25.55
N HIS A 81 8.82 -16.81 -24.70
CA HIS A 81 8.46 -17.62 -23.54
C HIS A 81 7.51 -16.88 -22.59
N TYR A 82 7.75 -15.59 -22.35
CA TYR A 82 6.87 -14.78 -21.51
C TYR A 82 5.45 -14.72 -22.08
N ASP A 83 5.30 -14.33 -23.35
CA ASP A 83 3.99 -14.17 -23.97
C ASP A 83 3.23 -15.51 -24.08
N ASP A 84 3.94 -16.63 -24.27
CA ASP A 84 3.36 -17.97 -24.35
C ASP A 84 2.93 -18.54 -22.97
N LYS A 85 3.50 -18.04 -21.86
CA LYS A 85 3.38 -18.68 -20.53
C LYS A 85 2.82 -17.80 -19.43
N ILE A 86 2.82 -16.47 -19.57
CA ILE A 86 2.44 -15.56 -18.48
C ILE A 86 1.04 -15.84 -17.93
N ASP A 87 0.08 -16.17 -18.80
CA ASP A 87 -1.31 -16.43 -18.40
C ASP A 87 -1.48 -17.78 -17.68
N THR A 88 -0.44 -18.64 -17.69
CA THR A 88 -0.45 -19.94 -17.01
C THR A 88 0.07 -19.88 -15.57
N ILE A 89 0.58 -18.72 -15.13
CA ILE A 89 1.14 -18.57 -13.78
C ILE A 89 0.01 -18.58 -12.75
N ASP A 90 0.09 -19.53 -11.81
CA ASP A 90 -0.77 -19.51 -10.63
C ASP A 90 -0.28 -18.45 -9.62
N TYR A 91 -1.09 -17.41 -9.43
CA TYR A 91 -0.85 -16.36 -8.44
C TYR A 91 -1.47 -16.65 -7.07
N SER A 92 -2.10 -17.81 -6.86
CA SER A 92 -2.64 -18.21 -5.56
C SER A 92 -1.59 -18.21 -4.43
N PRO A 93 -0.32 -18.61 -4.63
CA PRO A 93 0.66 -18.69 -3.54
C PRO A 93 1.13 -17.32 -3.02
N ILE A 94 0.93 -16.25 -3.79
CA ILE A 94 1.32 -14.88 -3.42
C ILE A 94 0.15 -14.09 -2.78
N ARG A 95 -0.98 -14.75 -2.52
CA ARG A 95 -2.07 -14.19 -1.73
C ARG A 95 -1.72 -14.30 -0.26
N PHE A 96 -1.77 -13.17 0.45
CA PHE A 96 -1.61 -13.17 1.89
C PHE A 96 -2.78 -13.93 2.52
N LYS A 97 -2.48 -14.70 3.55
CA LYS A 97 -3.48 -15.42 4.33
C LYS A 97 -3.05 -15.41 5.78
N SER A 98 -3.99 -15.12 6.68
CA SER A 98 -3.72 -15.26 8.10
C SER A 98 -3.69 -16.73 8.54
N ASN A 99 -2.92 -17.03 9.58
CA ASN A 99 -2.97 -18.32 10.27
C ASN A 99 -3.83 -18.24 11.54
N ASP A 100 -4.08 -19.38 12.16
CA ASP A 100 -4.96 -19.48 13.35
C ASP A 100 -4.46 -18.63 14.52
N SER A 101 -3.15 -18.46 14.70
CA SER A 101 -2.60 -17.61 15.76
C SER A 101 -2.90 -16.12 15.53
N ASN A 102 -2.80 -15.64 14.28
CA ASN A 102 -3.12 -14.26 13.94
C ASN A 102 -4.64 -14.01 14.09
N LYS A 103 -5.47 -14.96 13.63
CA LYS A 103 -6.93 -14.89 13.82
C LYS A 103 -7.32 -14.85 15.29
N ALA A 104 -6.76 -15.74 16.11
CA ALA A 104 -7.01 -15.77 17.55
C ALA A 104 -6.62 -14.44 18.23
N ARG A 105 -5.53 -13.79 17.79
CA ARG A 105 -5.13 -12.48 18.28
C ARG A 105 -6.17 -11.40 17.93
N ILE A 106 -6.66 -11.36 16.70
CA ILE A 106 -7.70 -10.40 16.29
C ILE A 106 -9.00 -10.66 17.04
N GLN A 107 -9.41 -11.92 17.18
CA GLN A 107 -10.60 -12.28 17.96
C GLN A 107 -10.47 -11.91 19.44
N SER A 108 -9.28 -12.06 20.03
CA SER A 108 -9.01 -11.61 21.40
C SER A 108 -9.12 -10.08 21.53
N PHE A 109 -8.63 -9.33 20.55
CA PHE A 109 -8.78 -7.88 20.48
C PHE A 109 -10.25 -7.46 20.35
N VAL A 110 -11.00 -8.10 19.44
CA VAL A 110 -12.45 -7.87 19.22
C VAL A 110 -13.22 -8.10 20.51
N LYS A 111 -12.98 -9.23 21.18
CA LYS A 111 -13.63 -9.57 22.45
C LYS A 111 -13.27 -8.60 23.57
N ALA A 112 -11.99 -8.23 23.71
CA ALA A 112 -11.52 -7.33 24.77
C ALA A 112 -12.12 -5.91 24.65
N ASN A 113 -12.48 -5.49 23.44
CA ASN A 113 -13.10 -4.20 23.17
C ASN A 113 -14.63 -4.29 22.94
N ASN A 114 -15.24 -5.46 23.21
CA ASN A 114 -16.67 -5.71 23.01
C ASN A 114 -17.21 -5.33 21.61
N ILE A 115 -16.39 -5.55 20.58
CA ILE A 115 -16.75 -5.18 19.20
C ILE A 115 -17.76 -6.20 18.67
N GLN A 116 -18.98 -5.73 18.38
CA GLN A 116 -20.06 -6.54 17.77
C GLN A 116 -20.40 -6.07 16.35
N GLN A 117 -20.00 -4.84 16.03
CA GLN A 117 -20.24 -4.16 14.77
C GLN A 117 -19.29 -4.65 13.67
N LYS A 118 -19.63 -4.34 12.42
CA LYS A 118 -18.70 -4.49 11.30
C LYS A 118 -17.51 -3.54 11.48
N ILE A 119 -16.31 -4.00 11.16
CA ILE A 119 -15.08 -3.25 11.36
C ILE A 119 -14.71 -2.44 10.10
N VAL A 120 -14.39 -1.17 10.29
CA VAL A 120 -13.68 -0.33 9.32
C VAL A 120 -12.32 0.03 9.89
N ILE A 121 -11.26 -0.22 9.15
CA ILE A 121 -9.91 0.13 9.58
C ILE A 121 -9.60 1.57 9.15
N VAL A 122 -9.12 2.40 10.07
CA VAL A 122 -8.64 3.76 9.79
C VAL A 122 -7.17 3.81 10.15
N ASN A 123 -6.28 3.85 9.15
CA ASN A 123 -4.84 3.87 9.33
C ASN A 123 -4.28 5.30 9.19
N PRO A 124 -3.99 6.01 10.28
CA PRO A 124 -3.43 7.36 10.22
C PRO A 124 -1.90 7.37 10.06
N PHE A 125 -1.23 6.28 10.45
CA PHE A 125 0.21 6.28 10.65
C PHE A 125 0.96 5.85 9.39
N VAL A 126 1.90 6.69 8.97
CA VAL A 126 2.66 6.50 7.75
C VAL A 126 4.09 7.01 7.86
N ARG A 127 5.02 6.28 7.25
CA ARG A 127 6.41 6.72 7.00
C ARG A 127 6.74 6.83 5.50
N SER A 128 6.00 6.15 4.64
CA SER A 128 6.36 5.94 3.23
C SER A 128 5.79 6.98 2.24
N THR A 129 4.78 7.74 2.64
CA THR A 129 4.24 8.86 1.84
C THR A 129 4.08 10.11 2.69
N PHE A 130 4.19 11.25 2.03
CA PHE A 130 4.07 12.57 2.66
C PHE A 130 2.69 13.19 2.43
N CYS A 131 1.87 12.63 1.53
CA CYS A 131 0.51 13.10 1.28
C CYS A 131 -0.46 12.31 2.17
N ASN A 132 -0.92 12.93 3.25
CA ASN A 132 -1.84 12.36 4.23
C ASN A 132 -2.63 13.49 4.93
N LEU A 133 -3.70 13.15 5.64
CA LEU A 133 -4.31 14.09 6.60
C LEU A 133 -3.34 14.38 7.75
N THR A 134 -3.55 15.51 8.42
CA THR A 134 -2.92 15.73 9.73
C THR A 134 -3.50 14.79 10.78
N LEU A 135 -2.79 14.56 11.90
CA LEU A 135 -3.34 13.79 13.02
C LEU A 135 -4.60 14.47 13.60
N HIS A 136 -4.66 15.80 13.61
CA HIS A 136 -5.87 16.54 13.96
C HIS A 136 -7.02 16.26 12.97
N GLY A 137 -6.74 16.25 11.67
CA GLY A 137 -7.71 15.85 10.64
C GLY A 137 -8.24 14.42 10.84
N TYR A 138 -7.38 13.48 11.25
CA TYR A 138 -7.82 12.13 11.62
C TYR A 138 -8.72 12.10 12.85
N LYS A 139 -8.48 12.95 13.87
CA LYS A 139 -9.42 13.07 15.00
C LYS A 139 -10.79 13.52 14.53
N ILE A 140 -10.84 14.60 13.74
CA ILE A 140 -12.10 15.12 13.18
C ILE A 140 -12.82 14.04 12.37
N LEU A 141 -12.07 13.31 11.54
CA LEU A 141 -12.61 12.20 10.76
C LEU A 141 -13.22 11.12 11.66
N LEU A 142 -12.49 10.66 12.68
CA LEU A 142 -12.95 9.61 13.59
C LEU A 142 -14.19 10.03 14.38
N HIS A 143 -14.23 11.28 14.89
CA HIS A 143 -15.42 11.83 15.53
C HIS A 143 -16.64 11.79 14.60
N LYS A 144 -16.48 12.34 13.39
CA LYS A 144 -17.56 12.40 12.41
C LYS A 144 -18.04 11.00 12.01
N LEU A 145 -17.12 10.07 11.78
CA LEU A 145 -17.45 8.69 11.42
C LEU A 145 -18.14 7.95 12.57
N SER A 146 -17.66 8.12 13.80
CA SER A 146 -18.22 7.54 15.02
C SER A 146 -19.67 7.98 15.22
N GLU A 147 -19.94 9.29 15.09
CA GLU A 147 -21.29 9.87 15.22
C GLU A 147 -22.23 9.44 14.10
N MET A 148 -21.76 9.44 12.85
CA MET A 148 -22.59 9.11 11.69
C MET A 148 -22.91 7.62 11.59
N TYR A 149 -22.02 6.74 12.08
CA TYR A 149 -22.11 5.30 11.90
C TYR A 149 -21.91 4.55 13.24
N PRO A 150 -22.83 4.68 14.20
CA PRO A 150 -22.74 3.98 15.50
C PRO A 150 -22.83 2.44 15.37
N ASN A 151 -23.30 1.94 14.22
CA ASN A 151 -23.39 0.53 13.88
C ASN A 151 -22.10 -0.04 13.23
N LEU A 152 -21.05 0.77 13.09
CA LEU A 152 -19.72 0.36 12.66
C LEU A 152 -18.73 0.54 13.81
N HIS A 153 -17.65 -0.24 13.81
CA HIS A 153 -16.52 -0.06 14.71
C HIS A 153 -15.29 0.38 13.93
N PHE A 154 -14.64 1.45 14.36
CA PHE A 154 -13.45 1.99 13.73
C PHE A 154 -12.20 1.53 14.47
N VAL A 155 -11.36 0.75 13.78
CA VAL A 155 -10.12 0.22 14.34
C VAL A 155 -8.92 0.98 13.79
N ILE A 156 -8.10 1.51 14.70
CA ILE A 156 -6.88 2.24 14.38
C ILE A 156 -5.68 1.31 14.63
N PRO A 157 -5.05 0.75 13.58
CA PRO A 157 -3.85 -0.06 13.76
C PRO A 157 -2.66 0.86 14.09
N THR A 158 -1.88 0.47 15.09
CA THR A 158 -0.64 1.15 15.49
C THR A 158 0.46 0.12 15.73
N TYR A 159 1.67 0.59 16.03
CA TYR A 159 2.84 -0.24 16.31
C TYR A 159 3.48 0.15 17.64
N GLU A 160 4.20 -0.80 18.23
CA GLU A 160 4.93 -0.58 19.47
C GLU A 160 5.94 0.58 19.34
N GLY A 161 5.93 1.50 20.30
CA GLY A 161 6.77 2.70 20.29
C GLY A 161 6.15 3.93 19.63
N ASN A 162 4.92 3.87 19.11
CA ASN A 162 4.19 5.03 18.58
C ASN A 162 3.44 5.84 19.66
N ASN A 163 4.03 6.00 20.85
CA ASN A 163 3.34 6.53 22.04
C ASN A 163 2.77 7.94 21.80
N LYS A 164 3.50 8.83 21.11
CA LYS A 164 3.06 10.20 20.83
C LYS A 164 1.82 10.25 19.93
N GLY A 165 1.83 9.48 18.83
CA GLY A 165 0.68 9.43 17.92
C GLY A 165 -0.55 8.81 18.58
N ASN A 166 -0.35 7.78 19.40
CA ASN A 166 -1.43 7.15 20.15
C ASN A 166 -2.02 8.12 21.18
N MET A 167 -1.19 8.80 21.98
CA MET A 167 -1.65 9.82 22.95
C MET A 167 -2.41 10.96 22.26
N GLU A 168 -1.95 11.38 21.08
CA GLU A 168 -2.64 12.41 20.33
C GLU A 168 -4.05 11.93 19.95
N LEU A 169 -4.19 10.75 19.34
CA LEU A 169 -5.50 10.22 18.93
C LEU A 169 -6.39 9.77 20.11
N SER A 170 -5.83 9.39 21.26
CA SER A 170 -6.57 8.95 22.46
C SER A 170 -7.07 10.10 23.36
N SER A 171 -6.90 11.36 22.96
CA SER A 171 -7.20 12.54 23.79
C SER A 171 -8.71 12.86 23.86
N PRO A 172 -9.17 13.55 24.93
CA PRO A 172 -9.95 13.01 26.03
C PRO A 172 -11.42 12.62 25.71
N GLN A 173 -11.88 12.70 24.47
CA GLN A 173 -13.24 12.26 24.12
C GLN A 173 -13.21 10.76 23.84
N VAL A 174 -13.83 9.99 24.74
CA VAL A 174 -14.05 8.55 24.55
C VAL A 174 -15.10 8.39 23.47
N LEU A 175 -14.73 7.72 22.37
CA LEU A 175 -15.64 7.32 21.30
C LEU A 175 -15.92 5.82 21.45
N ASP A 176 -17.17 5.46 21.73
CA ASP A 176 -17.56 4.10 22.13
C ASP A 176 -17.28 3.04 21.06
N ASN A 177 -17.32 3.43 19.78
CA ASN A 177 -17.10 2.54 18.64
C ASN A 177 -15.74 2.78 17.95
N VAL A 178 -14.73 3.23 18.70
CA VAL A 178 -13.35 3.41 18.21
C VAL A 178 -12.38 2.65 19.12
N SER A 179 -11.48 1.86 18.53
CA SER A 179 -10.46 1.14 19.30
C SER A 179 -9.10 1.15 18.61
N ILE A 180 -8.03 1.13 19.40
CA ILE A 180 -6.65 1.09 18.91
C ILE A 180 -6.12 -0.34 18.97
N PHE A 181 -5.71 -0.87 17.82
CA PHE A 181 -5.07 -2.19 17.73
C PHE A 181 -3.55 -2.05 17.72
N TYR A 182 -2.87 -2.55 18.75
CA TYR A 182 -1.42 -2.54 18.86
C TYR A 182 -0.80 -3.76 18.18
N ASN A 183 -0.22 -3.55 16.99
CA ASN A 183 0.49 -4.58 16.27
C ASN A 183 1.90 -4.79 16.84
N ASN A 184 2.31 -6.05 17.00
CA ASN A 184 3.62 -6.46 17.52
C ASN A 184 4.70 -6.55 16.42
N GLY A 185 4.48 -5.91 15.29
CA GLY A 185 5.39 -5.96 14.13
C GLY A 185 5.12 -7.13 13.16
N ASP A 186 4.28 -8.10 13.52
CA ASP A 186 3.87 -9.14 12.57
C ASP A 186 2.85 -8.58 11.56
N ILE A 187 3.24 -8.57 10.29
CA ILE A 187 2.39 -8.08 9.19
C ILE A 187 1.14 -8.95 9.00
N ILE A 188 1.19 -10.23 9.36
CA ILE A 188 0.07 -11.16 9.19
C ILE A 188 -1.07 -10.87 10.18
N ASN A 189 -0.80 -10.16 11.29
CA ASN A 189 -1.87 -9.61 12.12
C ASN A 189 -2.70 -8.56 11.37
N LEU A 190 -2.07 -7.74 10.51
CA LEU A 190 -2.80 -6.77 9.69
C LEU A 190 -3.61 -7.47 8.60
N VAL A 191 -3.11 -8.59 8.08
CA VAL A 191 -3.86 -9.47 7.17
C VAL A 191 -5.11 -10.01 7.87
N ALA A 192 -4.97 -10.59 9.07
CA ALA A 192 -6.10 -11.09 9.85
C ALA A 192 -7.11 -9.97 10.18
N LEU A 193 -6.65 -8.76 10.52
CA LEU A 193 -7.54 -7.62 10.79
C LEU A 193 -8.29 -7.18 9.52
N LEU A 194 -7.62 -7.20 8.37
CA LEU A 194 -8.23 -6.87 7.08
C LEU A 194 -9.30 -7.89 6.67
N GLU A 195 -9.06 -9.19 6.90
CA GLU A 195 -10.02 -10.26 6.63
C GLU A 195 -11.34 -10.10 7.43
N GLU A 196 -11.30 -9.50 8.62
CA GLU A 196 -12.48 -9.20 9.47
C GLU A 196 -13.12 -7.83 9.15
N SER A 197 -12.52 -7.04 8.26
CA SER A 197 -12.94 -5.67 7.97
C SER A 197 -13.74 -5.56 6.68
N ILE A 198 -14.69 -4.62 6.64
CA ILE A 198 -15.46 -4.32 5.42
C ILE A 198 -14.80 -3.26 4.56
N ALA A 199 -13.88 -2.47 5.11
CA ALA A 199 -13.18 -1.41 4.41
C ALA A 199 -11.91 -0.98 5.15
N LEU A 200 -10.97 -0.43 4.38
CA LEU A 200 -9.78 0.27 4.85
C LEU A 200 -9.79 1.73 4.39
N ILE A 201 -9.55 2.66 5.30
CA ILE A 201 -9.22 4.06 5.02
C ILE A 201 -7.75 4.24 5.36
N SER A 202 -6.91 4.52 4.36
CA SER A 202 -5.46 4.55 4.58
C SER A 202 -4.72 5.43 3.56
N PRO A 203 -3.61 6.08 3.95
CA PRO A 203 -2.66 6.63 3.02
C PRO A 203 -1.94 5.51 2.23
N SER A 204 -1.29 5.87 1.12
CA SER A 204 -0.50 4.98 0.26
C SER A 204 0.67 4.29 0.99
N THR A 205 0.37 3.17 1.65
CA THR A 205 1.27 2.44 2.55
C THR A 205 1.15 0.93 2.38
N ALA A 206 1.96 0.16 3.11
CA ALA A 206 1.97 -1.30 3.03
C ALA A 206 0.58 -1.93 3.27
N ILE A 207 -0.19 -1.46 4.26
CA ILE A 207 -1.52 -2.02 4.56
C ILE A 207 -2.53 -1.78 3.41
N SER A 208 -2.39 -0.69 2.65
CA SER A 208 -3.19 -0.47 1.43
C SER A 208 -2.91 -1.51 0.35
N HIS A 209 -1.66 -1.96 0.22
CA HIS A 209 -1.30 -3.03 -0.71
C HIS A 209 -1.79 -4.40 -0.23
N LEU A 210 -1.82 -4.65 1.08
CA LEU A 210 -2.44 -5.85 1.65
C LEU A 210 -3.94 -5.87 1.36
N ALA A 211 -4.65 -4.75 1.57
CA ALA A 211 -6.08 -4.64 1.26
C ALA A 211 -6.37 -4.97 -0.22
N ASN A 212 -5.56 -4.44 -1.15
CA ASN A 212 -5.66 -4.80 -2.56
C ASN A 212 -5.40 -6.29 -2.82
N ASN A 213 -4.44 -6.91 -2.13
CA ASN A 213 -4.17 -8.34 -2.27
C ASN A 213 -5.33 -9.20 -1.78
N LEU A 214 -6.03 -8.76 -0.74
CA LEU A 214 -7.16 -9.43 -0.07
C LEU A 214 -8.54 -9.04 -0.63
N ASN A 215 -8.60 -8.16 -1.64
CA ASN A 215 -9.84 -7.61 -2.21
C ASN A 215 -10.70 -6.84 -1.18
N VAL A 216 -10.09 -6.25 -0.15
CA VAL A 216 -10.80 -5.42 0.82
C VAL A 216 -10.99 -4.01 0.21
N PRO A 217 -12.23 -3.46 0.22
CA PRO A 217 -12.48 -2.10 -0.23
C PRO A 217 -11.55 -1.07 0.42
N LEU A 218 -10.95 -0.20 -0.38
CA LEU A 218 -9.92 0.74 0.06
C LEU A 218 -10.26 2.17 -0.36
N ILE A 219 -10.41 3.05 0.62
CA ILE A 219 -10.36 4.51 0.45
C ILE A 219 -8.91 4.95 0.59
N LEU A 220 -8.27 5.21 -0.54
CA LEU A 220 -6.84 5.51 -0.61
C LEU A 220 -6.60 7.02 -0.59
N LEU A 221 -5.92 7.51 0.45
CA LEU A 221 -5.38 8.86 0.48
C LEU A 221 -4.00 8.86 -0.19
N CYS A 222 -3.83 9.61 -1.28
CA CYS A 222 -2.58 9.52 -2.03
C CYS A 222 -2.27 10.78 -2.83
N SER A 223 -1.00 10.92 -3.20
CA SER A 223 -0.59 11.93 -4.19
C SER A 223 -1.07 11.52 -5.59
N LYS A 224 -1.13 12.49 -6.52
CA LYS A 224 -1.36 12.17 -7.95
C LYS A 224 -0.33 11.17 -8.50
N ARG A 225 0.91 11.20 -8.02
CA ARG A 225 1.94 10.23 -8.43
C ARG A 225 1.57 8.83 -7.95
N ASP A 226 1.22 8.71 -6.67
CA ASP A 226 0.94 7.42 -6.03
C ASP A 226 -0.31 6.78 -6.61
N SER A 227 -1.34 7.55 -6.97
CA SER A 227 -2.54 7.00 -7.63
C SER A 227 -2.26 6.32 -8.97
N HIS A 228 -1.19 6.73 -9.66
CA HIS A 228 -0.75 6.10 -10.91
C HIS A 228 0.21 4.95 -10.67
N LEU A 229 1.13 5.10 -9.71
CA LEU A 229 2.23 4.16 -9.51
C LEU A 229 1.80 2.93 -8.69
N TRP A 230 0.95 3.15 -7.69
CA TRP A 230 0.65 2.20 -6.61
C TRP A 230 -0.77 1.64 -6.65
N SER A 231 -1.52 1.95 -7.71
CA SER A 231 -2.80 1.31 -8.00
C SER A 231 -2.60 -0.19 -8.22
N GLY A 232 -3.48 -0.99 -7.62
CA GLY A 232 -3.57 -2.43 -7.85
C GLY A 232 -4.87 -2.80 -8.57
N ASP A 233 -4.98 -4.06 -8.99
CA ASP A 233 -6.10 -4.53 -9.80
C ASP A 233 -7.44 -4.49 -9.07
N ASN A 234 -7.42 -4.61 -7.75
CA ASN A 234 -8.61 -4.60 -6.90
C ASN A 234 -8.85 -3.24 -6.25
N MET A 235 -8.07 -2.23 -6.63
CA MET A 235 -8.29 -0.86 -6.17
C MET A 235 -9.19 -0.13 -7.17
N ASN A 236 -10.32 0.39 -6.70
CA ASN A 236 -11.18 1.25 -7.50
C ASN A 236 -10.70 2.71 -7.43
N PRO A 237 -10.27 3.34 -8.55
CA PRO A 237 -9.82 4.72 -8.57
C PRO A 237 -10.89 5.72 -8.10
N ASN A 238 -12.18 5.37 -8.16
CA ASN A 238 -13.26 6.20 -7.63
C ASN A 238 -13.17 6.36 -6.11
N TYR A 239 -12.50 5.44 -5.40
CA TYR A 239 -12.26 5.55 -3.96
C TYR A 239 -10.94 6.25 -3.60
N PHE A 240 -10.25 6.85 -4.57
CA PHE A 240 -9.04 7.61 -4.29
C PHE A 240 -9.37 9.04 -3.87
N VAL A 241 -8.73 9.49 -2.79
CA VAL A 241 -8.74 10.87 -2.31
C VAL A 241 -7.38 11.47 -2.63
N ILE A 242 -7.31 12.14 -3.79
CA ILE A 242 -6.06 12.75 -4.26
C ILE A 242 -5.76 14.00 -3.45
N LEU A 243 -4.67 13.97 -2.70
CA LEU A 243 -4.16 15.09 -1.92
C LEU A 243 -3.11 15.86 -2.75
N HIS A 244 -3.26 17.19 -2.80
CA HIS A 244 -2.38 18.08 -3.56
C HIS A 244 -1.25 18.69 -2.72
N LYS A 245 -1.30 18.49 -1.40
CA LYS A 245 -0.31 18.98 -0.45
C LYS A 245 0.28 17.81 0.34
N VAL A 246 1.50 18.00 0.83
CA VAL A 246 2.07 17.13 1.85
C VAL A 246 1.47 17.48 3.22
N MET A 247 1.41 16.52 4.13
CA MET A 247 0.81 16.62 5.46
C MET A 247 1.29 17.86 6.22
N GLN A 248 2.59 18.20 6.15
CA GLN A 248 3.14 19.37 6.85
C GLN A 248 2.63 20.72 6.31
N LYS A 249 1.96 20.73 5.15
CA LYS A 249 1.39 21.92 4.50
C LYS A 249 -0.15 21.90 4.47
N MET A 250 -0.77 20.86 5.03
CA MET A 250 -2.22 20.77 5.15
C MET A 250 -2.68 21.74 6.25
N ASN A 251 -3.80 22.41 6.00
CA ASN A 251 -4.54 23.16 7.02
C ASN A 251 -5.92 22.53 7.25
N GLU A 252 -6.68 23.08 8.21
CA GLU A 252 -8.01 22.57 8.58
C GLU A 252 -8.99 22.54 7.39
N THR A 253 -8.94 23.52 6.49
CA THR A 253 -9.77 23.55 5.29
C THR A 253 -9.40 22.42 4.32
N ASP A 254 -8.11 22.16 4.12
CA ASP A 254 -7.64 21.06 3.27
C ASP A 254 -8.07 19.71 3.85
N ASP A 255 -7.91 19.53 5.17
CA ASP A 255 -8.35 18.32 5.88
C ASP A 255 -9.88 18.16 5.76
N ALA A 256 -10.66 19.21 5.99
CA ALA A 256 -12.13 19.17 5.88
C ALA A 256 -12.61 18.74 4.49
N VAL A 257 -11.98 19.24 3.42
CA VAL A 257 -12.31 18.83 2.03
C VAL A 257 -12.00 17.35 1.81
N ALA A 258 -10.85 16.87 2.30
CA ALA A 258 -10.49 15.46 2.18
C ALA A 258 -11.42 14.57 3.01
N ILE A 259 -11.74 14.95 4.24
CA ILE A 259 -12.67 14.26 5.14
C ILE A 259 -14.06 14.12 4.50
N LYS A 260 -14.58 15.20 3.88
CA LYS A 260 -15.86 15.14 3.17
C LYS A 260 -15.84 14.05 2.09
N LYS A 261 -14.80 13.99 1.27
CA LYS A 261 -14.64 12.96 0.23
C LYS A 261 -14.49 11.55 0.81
N ILE A 262 -13.82 11.39 1.95
CA ILE A 262 -13.68 10.10 2.63
C ILE A 262 -15.05 9.61 3.09
N VAL A 263 -15.85 10.47 3.73
CA VAL A 263 -17.19 10.14 4.21
C VAL A 263 -18.11 9.72 3.06
N GLU A 264 -18.16 10.50 1.98
CA GLU A 264 -18.97 10.18 0.77
C GLU A 264 -18.60 8.80 0.18
N LYS A 265 -17.31 8.48 0.15
CA LYS A 265 -16.81 7.19 -0.38
C LYS A 265 -17.12 6.03 0.55
N LEU A 266 -17.08 6.25 1.86
CA LEU A 266 -17.41 5.22 2.84
C LEU A 266 -18.90 4.91 2.79
N GLU A 267 -19.74 5.93 2.67
CA GLU A 267 -21.19 5.78 2.50
C GLU A 267 -21.53 4.87 1.30
N ASP A 268 -20.88 5.11 0.15
CA ASP A 268 -21.02 4.27 -1.05
C ASP A 268 -20.61 2.80 -0.79
N ILE A 269 -19.47 2.58 -0.13
CA ILE A 269 -19.02 1.22 0.24
C ILE A 269 -20.01 0.54 1.19
N ILE A 270 -20.52 1.26 2.19
CA ILE A 270 -21.49 0.72 3.16
C ILE A 270 -22.76 0.30 2.43
N HIS A 271 -23.30 1.14 1.55
CA HIS A 271 -24.48 0.81 0.75
C HIS A 271 -24.26 -0.46 -0.08
N LEU A 272 -23.17 -0.53 -0.86
CA LEU A 272 -22.85 -1.72 -1.66
C LEU A 272 -22.72 -2.99 -0.80
N THR A 273 -22.13 -2.89 0.39
CA THR A 273 -21.94 -4.02 1.31
C THR A 273 -23.25 -4.48 1.96
N GLN A 274 -24.26 -3.61 2.06
CA GLN A 274 -25.60 -3.98 2.53
C GLN A 274 -26.40 -4.73 1.46
N TYR A 275 -26.31 -4.32 0.19
CA TYR A 275 -27.04 -4.95 -0.92
C TYR A 275 -26.41 -6.26 -1.42
N ASN A 276 -25.09 -6.44 -1.32
CA ASN A 276 -24.41 -7.68 -1.73
C ASN A 276 -24.57 -8.87 -0.75
N LYS A 277 -25.45 -8.76 0.26
CA LYS A 277 -25.85 -9.86 1.15
C LYS A 277 -27.16 -10.55 0.74
N ILE A 278 -27.69 -10.26 -0.45
CA ILE A 278 -28.82 -10.97 -1.06
C ILE A 278 -28.32 -11.78 -2.27
N VAL A 279 -27.44 -12.75 -2.06
CA VAL A 279 -27.21 -13.90 -2.96
C VAL A 279 -26.82 -15.10 -2.10
#